data_AF-A0A0K1FG54-F1
#
_entry.id   AF-A0A0K1FG54-F1
#
_cell.length_a   1.000
_cell.length_b   1.000
_cell.length_c   1.000
_cell.angle_alpha   90.00
_cell.angle_beta   90.00
_cell.angle_gamma   90.00
#
_symmetry.space_group_name_H-M   'P 1'
#
loop_
_entity.id
_entity.type
_entity.pdbx_description
1 polymer ?
#
loop_
_entity_poly.entity_id
_entity_poly.type
_entity_poly.pdbx_seq_one_letter_code
_entity_poly.pdbx_strand_id
1 'polypeptide(L)' 'MCEIMEELMARGRQEGLSKGRTEERRHNILRMLSKGKSTAEIADLLDIPLHEVESLARGKSA' A
#
# COMPACT_ATOMS: atom_id res chain seq x y z
N MET A 1 27.19 -17.84 -12.05
CA MET A 1 26.59 -17.36 -10.79
C MET A 1 26.22 -18.60 -9.98
N CYS A 2 26.39 -18.58 -8.65
CA CYS A 2 25.96 -19.70 -7.81
C CYS A 2 24.44 -19.56 -7.57
N GLU A 3 23.68 -20.66 -7.65
CA GLU A 3 22.20 -20.67 -7.57
C GLU A 3 21.66 -19.94 -6.32
N ILE A 4 22.37 -20.05 -5.19
CA ILE A 4 22.07 -19.34 -3.93
C ILE A 4 22.00 -17.82 -4.12
N MET A 5 22.87 -17.25 -4.95
CA MET A 5 22.93 -15.80 -5.15
C MET A 5 21.77 -15.31 -6.02
N GLU A 6 21.27 -16.12 -6.95
CA GLU A 6 20.10 -15.81 -7.76
C GLU A 6 18.82 -15.82 -6.92
N GLU A 7 18.67 -16.81 -6.03
CA GLU A 7 17.55 -16.88 -5.08
C GLU A 7 17.52 -15.68 -4.12
N LEU A 8 18.67 -15.31 -3.55
CA LEU A 8 18.77 -14.15 -2.65
C LEU A 8 18.41 -12.84 -3.37
N MET A 9 18.86 -12.67 -4.61
CA MET A 9 18.53 -11.49 -5.42
C MET A 9 17.05 -11.47 -5.82
N ALA A 10 16.48 -12.62 -6.18
CA ALA A 10 15.06 -12.73 -6.51
C ALA A 10 14.17 -12.39 -5.31
N ARG A 11 14.51 -12.93 -4.14
CA ARG A 11 13.81 -12.62 -2.88
C ARG A 11 13.92 -11.14 -2.53
N GLY A 12 15.12 -10.56 -2.63
CA GLY A 12 15.34 -9.14 -2.37
C GLY A 12 14.49 -8.24 -3.29
N ARG A 13 14.41 -8.56 -4.58
CA ARG A 13 13.54 -7.84 -5.53
C ARG A 13 12.07 -8.00 -5.18
N GLN A 14 11.62 -9.19 -4.83
CA GLN A 14 10.23 -9.45 -4.48
C GLN A 14 9.80 -8.71 -3.22
N GLU A 15 10.64 -8.70 -2.18
CA GLU A 15 10.40 -7.95 -0.95
C GLU A 15 10.36 -6.44 -1.21
N GLY A 16 11.29 -5.92 -2.02
CA GLY A 16 11.32 -4.51 -2.42
C GLY A 16 10.06 -4.09 -3.18
N LEU A 17 9.62 -4.89 -4.16
CA LEU A 17 8.40 -4.65 -4.93
C LEU A 17 7.15 -4.69 -4.03
N SER A 18 7.10 -5.62 -3.08
CA SER A 18 5.97 -5.72 -2.15
C SER A 18 5.89 -4.49 -1.25
N LYS A 19 7.02 -4.07 -0.66
CA LYS A 19 7.08 -2.88 0.20
C LYS A 19 6.70 -1.62 -0.58
N GLY A 20 7.24 -1.45 -1.79
CA GLY A 20 6.93 -0.30 -2.64
C GLY A 20 5.43 -0.19 -2.97
N ARG A 21 4.79 -1.32 -3.33
CA ARG A 21 3.34 -1.35 -3.59
C ARG A 21 2.50 -0.98 -2.37
N THR A 22 2.87 -1.46 -1.18
CA THR A 22 2.16 -1.13 0.07
C THR A 22 2.29 0.36 0.41
N GLU A 23 3.49 0.92 0.28
CA GLU A 23 3.74 2.33 0.57
C GLU A 23 3.01 3.26 -0.43
N GLU A 24 3.04 2.94 -1.73
CA GLU A 24 2.32 3.69 -2.75
C GLU A 24 0.81 3.68 -2.50
N ARG A 25 0.24 2.51 -2.18
CA ARG A 25 -1.18 2.36 -1.85
C ARG A 25 -1.56 3.20 -0.63
N ARG A 26 -0.77 3.13 0.45
CA ARG A 26 -0.97 3.96 1.65
C ARG A 26 -0.92 5.45 1.31
N HIS A 27 0.08 5.88 0.54
CA HIS A 27 0.26 7.28 0.17
C HIS A 27 -0.91 7.80 -0.68
N ASN A 28 -1.41 7.00 -1.62
CA ASN A 28 -2.55 7.36 -2.45
C ASN A 28 -3.83 7.52 -1.63
N ILE A 29 -4.12 6.58 -0.71
CA ILE A 29 -5.26 6.67 0.20
C ILE A 29 -5.19 7.95 1.04
N LEU A 30 -4.04 8.22 1.66
CA LEU A 30 -3.86 9.42 2.51
C LEU A 30 -4.01 10.72 1.71
N ARG A 31 -3.49 10.76 0.48
CA ARG A 31 -3.62 11.90 -0.43
C ARG A 31 -5.08 12.13 -0.85
N MET A 32 -5.86 11.05 -1.06
CA MET A 32 -7.28 11.17 -1.41
C MET A 32 -8.12 11.63 -0.22
N LEU A 33 -7.82 11.12 0.99
CA LEU A 33 -8.42 11.61 2.24
C LEU A 33 -8.11 13.10 2.47
N SER A 34 -6.87 13.54 2.22
CA SER A 34 -6.50 14.95 2.37
C SER A 34 -7.18 15.87 1.36
N LYS A 35 -7.67 15.33 0.24
CA LYS A 35 -8.49 16.03 -0.76
C LYS A 35 -9.99 16.00 -0.42
N GLY A 36 -10.39 15.42 0.71
CA GLY A 36 -11.77 15.39 1.18
C GLY A 36 -12.62 14.25 0.62
N LYS A 37 -12.04 13.26 -0.06
CA LYS A 37 -12.79 12.07 -0.50
C LYS A 37 -13.19 11.23 0.72
N SER A 38 -14.38 10.63 0.67
CA SER A 38 -14.86 9.74 1.72
C SER A 38 -14.12 8.39 1.67
N THR A 39 -14.10 7.66 2.78
CA THR A 39 -13.50 6.32 2.85
C THR A 39 -14.17 5.34 1.90
N ALA A 40 -15.50 5.42 1.73
CA ALA A 40 -16.27 4.64 0.76
C ALA A 40 -15.86 4.92 -0.69
N GLU A 41 -15.78 6.20 -1.07
CA GLU A 41 -15.39 6.59 -2.43
C GLU A 41 -13.95 6.15 -2.75
N ILE A 42 -13.04 6.20 -1.78
CA ILE A 42 -11.66 5.74 -1.94
C ILE A 42 -11.60 4.22 -2.09
N ALA A 43 -12.40 3.49 -1.32
CA ALA A 43 -12.49 2.03 -1.38
C ALA A 43 -12.95 1.58 -2.78
N ASP A 44 -13.99 2.22 -3.31
CA ASP A 44 -14.52 1.96 -4.65
C ASP A 44 -13.50 2.31 -5.74
N LEU A 45 -12.84 3.48 -5.65
CA LEU A 45 -11.88 3.94 -6.66
C LEU A 45 -10.60 3.09 -6.75
N LEU A 46 -10.17 2.52 -5.62
CA LEU A 46 -8.95 1.73 -5.55
C LEU A 46 -9.22 0.21 -5.63
N ASP A 47 -10.50 -0.20 -5.65
CA ASP A 47 -10.94 -1.60 -5.56
C ASP A 47 -10.33 -2.31 -4.34
N ILE A 48 -10.48 -1.69 -3.17
CA ILE A 48 -9.94 -2.18 -1.90
C ILE A 48 -11.02 -2.22 -0.83
N PRO A 49 -10.92 -3.13 0.16
CA PRO A 49 -11.92 -3.21 1.21
C PRO A 49 -12.04 -1.91 2.02
N LEU A 50 -13.28 -1.47 2.26
CA LEU A 50 -13.58 -0.26 3.04
C LEU A 50 -12.88 -0.23 4.40
N HIS A 51 -12.87 -1.36 5.11
CA HIS A 51 -12.25 -1.46 6.44
C HIS A 51 -10.74 -1.17 6.44
N GLU A 52 -10.04 -1.42 5.33
CA GLU A 52 -8.61 -1.08 5.20
C GLU A 52 -8.42 0.43 5.09
N VAL A 53 -9.26 1.09 4.28
CA VAL A 53 -9.25 2.55 4.11
C VAL A 53 -9.58 3.25 5.42
N GLU A 54 -10.60 2.77 6.14
CA GLU A 54 -10.97 3.31 7.43
C GLU A 54 -9.88 3.12 8.49
N SER A 55 -9.19 1.98 8.48
CA SER A 55 -8.07 1.74 9.40
C SER A 55 -6.94 2.73 9.18
N LEU A 56 -6.64 3.07 7.92
CA LEU A 56 -5.68 4.11 7.56
C LEU A 56 -6.16 5.52 7.94
N ALA A 57 -7.45 5.81 7.77
CA ALA A 57 -8.03 7.09 8.15
C ALA A 57 -7.98 7.32 9.67
N ARG A 58 -8.28 6.29 10.47
CA ARG A 58 -8.19 6.33 11.95
C ARG A 58 -6.75 6.48 12.44
N GLY A 59 -5.78 5.89 11.74
CA GLY A 59 -4.36 6.00 12.06
C GLY A 59 -3.75 7.39 11.82
N LYS A 60 -4.50 8.35 11.24
CA LYS A 60 -4.08 9.74 11.02
C LYS A 60 -4.22 10.63 12.27
N SER A 61 -4.74 10.10 13.37
CA SER A 61 -5.03 10.85 14.61
C SER A 61 -3.92 10.82 15.67
N ALA A 62 -2.67 10.57 15.28
CA ALA A 62 -1.49 10.66 16.16
C ALA A 62 -0.47 11.66 15.61
#